data_AF-A0A821B875-F1
#
_entry.id   AF-A0A821B875-F1
#
_cell.length_a   1.000
_cell.length_b   1.000
_cell.length_c   1.000
_cell.angle_alpha   90.00
_cell.angle_beta   90.00
_cell.angle_gamma   90.00
#
_symmetry.space_group_name_H-M   'P 1'
#
loop_
_entity.id
_entity.type
_entity.pdbx_description
1 polymer ?
#
loop_
_entity_poly.entity_id
_entity_poly.type
_entity_poly.pdbx_seq_one_letter_code
_entity_poly.pdbx_strand_id
1 'polypeptide(L)'
;MCYYQYFKWHGPFLAQFEFNERIIRGNGTDDVGSFDITGSYSTDDNHMTLTKHYKRGTGNPRENLGHQVKIDLKWNEQEQQFNGQWIIRTTNYSGQDKFELKLKQDREPTL
;
A
#
# COMPACT_ATOMS: atom_id res chain seq x y z
N MET A 1 3.29 -3.31 -5.46
CA MET A 1 1.93 -3.03 -4.99
C MET A 1 0.99 -2.94 -6.18
N CYS A 2 -0.18 -3.55 -6.08
CA CYS A 2 -1.26 -3.43 -7.06
C CYS A 2 -2.57 -3.15 -6.33
N TYR A 3 -3.48 -2.40 -6.95
CA TYR A 3 -4.82 -2.19 -6.44
C TYR A 3 -5.84 -2.16 -7.56
N TYR A 4 -7.07 -2.56 -7.24
CA TYR A 4 -8.17 -2.51 -8.18
C TYR A 4 -8.98 -1.23 -7.95
N GLN A 5 -9.18 -0.42 -8.98
CA GLN A 5 -9.98 0.80 -8.91
C GLN A 5 -10.51 1.14 -10.30
N TYR A 6 -11.76 1.63 -10.37
CA TYR A 6 -12.43 1.98 -11.63
C TYR A 6 -12.42 0.81 -12.64
N PHE A 7 -12.73 -0.40 -12.16
CA PHE A 7 -12.80 -1.64 -12.94
C PHE A 7 -11.47 -2.06 -13.60
N LYS A 8 -10.34 -1.57 -13.09
CA LYS A 8 -9.01 -1.88 -13.63
C LYS A 8 -7.98 -2.08 -12.51
N TRP A 9 -7.02 -2.97 -12.76
CA TRP A 9 -5.80 -3.10 -11.95
C TRP A 9 -4.80 -2.00 -12.28
N HIS A 10 -4.27 -1.38 -11.23
CA HIS A 10 -3.18 -0.42 -11.28
C HIS A 10 -1.92 -1.02 -10.67
N GLY A 11 -0.76 -0.73 -11.27
CA GLY A 11 0.54 -1.28 -10.87
C GLY A 11 1.09 -2.35 -11.85
N PRO A 12 2.19 -3.03 -11.47
CA PRO A 12 2.84 -2.96 -10.15
C PRO A 12 3.62 -1.67 -9.93
N PHE A 13 3.42 -1.06 -8.76
CA PHE A 13 4.24 0.05 -8.26
C PHE A 13 5.23 -0.44 -7.21
N LEU A 14 6.42 0.15 -7.19
CA LEU A 14 7.42 -0.11 -6.16
C LEU A 14 7.19 0.83 -4.96
N ALA A 15 7.34 0.28 -3.77
CA ALA A 15 7.40 1.03 -2.53
C ALA A 15 8.52 0.44 -1.68
N GLN A 16 9.24 1.31 -0.98
CA GLN A 16 10.26 0.91 -0.02
C GLN A 16 9.61 0.81 1.34
N PHE A 17 9.93 -0.26 2.08
CA PHE A 17 9.44 -0.49 3.43
C PHE A 17 10.61 -0.75 4.37
N GLU A 18 10.58 -0.07 5.50
CA GLU A 18 11.42 -0.33 6.65
C GLU A 18 10.55 -1.01 7.71
N PHE A 19 10.97 -2.20 8.13
CA PHE A 19 10.35 -2.96 9.21
C PHE A 19 11.20 -2.76 10.47
N ASN A 20 10.63 -2.14 11.49
CA ASN A 20 11.24 -2.06 12.81
C ASN A 20 10.29 -2.71 13.81
N GLU A 21 10.63 -3.93 14.22
CA GLU A 21 9.80 -4.82 15.04
C GLU A 21 8.43 -5.07 14.40
N ARG A 22 7.43 -4.28 14.79
CA ARG A 22 6.04 -4.35 14.33
C ARG A 22 5.59 -3.10 13.60
N ILE A 23 6.46 -2.09 13.48
CA ILE A 23 6.17 -0.82 12.83
C ILE A 23 6.67 -0.87 11.40
N ILE A 24 5.81 -0.45 10.47
CA ILE A 24 6.14 -0.29 9.06
C ILE A 24 6.23 1.20 8.77
N ARG A 25 7.31 1.61 8.13
CA ARG A 25 7.40 2.91 7.46
C ARG A 25 7.77 2.69 6.01
N GLY A 26 7.37 3.59 5.13
CA GLY A 26 7.70 3.45 3.73
C GLY A 26 7.32 4.67 2.92
N ASN A 27 7.68 4.63 1.65
CA ASN A 27 7.29 5.64 0.67
C ASN A 27 7.25 5.02 -0.73
N GLY A 28 6.61 5.72 -1.65
CA GLY A 28 6.55 5.30 -3.04
C GLY A 28 5.82 6.32 -3.91
N THR A 29 5.55 5.93 -5.15
CA THR A 29 4.78 6.72 -6.11
C THR A 29 3.95 5.78 -6.98
N ASP A 30 2.73 6.21 -7.30
CA ASP A 30 1.86 5.60 -8.29
C ASP A 30 1.24 6.66 -9.21
N ASP A 31 0.21 6.30 -9.97
CA ASP A 31 -0.50 7.18 -10.88
C ASP A 31 -1.32 8.27 -10.16
N VAL A 32 -1.71 8.05 -8.89
CA VAL A 32 -2.33 9.09 -8.06
C VAL A 32 -1.27 10.10 -7.62
N GLY A 33 -0.13 9.64 -7.08
CA GLY A 33 0.99 10.51 -6.75
C GLY A 33 2.01 9.90 -5.81
N SER A 34 2.89 10.73 -5.27
CA SER A 34 3.86 10.31 -4.26
C SER A 34 3.22 10.23 -2.89
N PHE A 35 3.66 9.28 -2.07
CA PHE A 35 3.07 9.02 -0.77
C PHE A 35 4.10 8.52 0.23
N ASP A 36 3.78 8.71 1.52
CA ASP A 36 4.41 8.00 2.62
C ASP A 36 3.45 6.92 3.15
N ILE A 37 4.00 5.86 3.73
CA ILE A 37 3.25 4.78 4.39
C ILE A 37 3.71 4.67 5.83
N THR A 38 2.75 4.54 6.74
CA THR A 38 2.97 4.10 8.12
C THR A 38 2.03 2.96 8.45
N GLY A 39 2.45 1.99 9.24
CA GLY A 39 1.59 0.87 9.57
C GLY A 39 2.14 -0.03 10.64
N SER A 40 1.48 -1.17 10.80
CA SER A 40 1.94 -2.24 11.67
C SER A 40 1.76 -3.61 11.05
N TYR A 41 2.58 -4.55 11.48
CA TYR A 41 2.46 -5.96 11.15
C TYR A 41 2.37 -6.80 12.42
N SER A 42 1.39 -7.70 12.44
CA SER A 42 1.16 -8.69 13.47
C SER A 42 1.56 -10.06 12.96
N THR A 43 2.52 -10.68 13.64
CA THR A 43 2.98 -12.04 13.37
C THR A 43 2.00 -13.10 13.86
N ASP A 44 1.09 -12.74 14.77
CA ASP A 44 0.20 -13.70 15.43
C ASP A 44 -0.90 -14.18 14.47
N ASP A 45 -1.33 -13.31 13.56
CA ASP A 45 -2.39 -13.55 12.57
C ASP A 45 -1.98 -13.23 11.13
N ASN A 46 -0.69 -12.93 10.93
CA ASN A 46 -0.11 -12.50 9.66
C ASN A 46 -0.87 -11.33 9.02
N HIS A 47 -1.29 -10.39 9.85
CA HIS A 47 -2.09 -9.23 9.48
C HIS A 47 -1.24 -7.97 9.40
N MET A 48 -1.47 -7.17 8.37
CA MET A 48 -0.78 -5.93 8.10
C MET A 48 -1.79 -4.80 7.91
N THR A 49 -1.63 -3.74 8.70
CA THR A 49 -2.41 -2.51 8.57
C THR A 49 -1.50 -1.38 8.12
N LEU A 50 -1.83 -0.73 7.00
CA LEU A 50 -1.08 0.39 6.47
C LEU A 50 -1.98 1.61 6.33
N THR A 51 -1.39 2.78 6.53
CA THR A 51 -1.95 4.08 6.19
C THR A 51 -1.02 4.73 5.19
N LYS A 52 -1.52 4.87 3.96
CA LYS A 52 -0.84 5.58 2.89
C LYS A 52 -1.33 7.01 2.87
N HIS A 53 -0.42 7.96 2.92
CA HIS A 53 -0.72 9.40 2.90
C HIS A 53 -0.12 10.02 1.64
N TYR A 54 -0.97 10.47 0.73
CA TYR A 54 -0.51 11.14 -0.48
C TYR A 54 0.00 12.55 -0.19
N LYS A 55 1.11 12.92 -0.83
CA LYS A 55 1.69 14.27 -0.78
C LYS A 55 0.97 15.15 -1.79
N ARG A 56 0.21 16.14 -1.30
CA ARG A 56 -0.50 17.10 -2.17
C ARG A 56 0.48 17.79 -3.12
N GLY A 57 0.07 17.98 -4.37
CA GLY A 57 0.90 18.61 -5.41
C GLY A 57 1.80 17.64 -6.18
N THR A 58 1.64 16.32 -5.98
CA THR A 58 2.34 15.28 -6.76
C THR A 58 1.33 14.46 -7.58
N GLY A 59 1.75 13.92 -8.73
CA GLY A 59 0.90 13.06 -9.57
C GLY A 59 -0.35 13.76 -10.11
N ASN A 60 -1.48 13.07 -10.11
CA ASN A 60 -2.73 13.55 -10.68
C ASN A 60 -3.48 14.50 -9.71
N PRO A 61 -3.61 15.79 -10.02
CA PRO A 61 -4.23 16.75 -9.11
C PRO A 61 -5.74 16.57 -8.93
N ARG A 62 -6.41 15.81 -9.80
CA ARG A 62 -7.85 15.51 -9.67
C ARG A 62 -8.12 14.40 -8.65
N GLU A 63 -7.14 13.52 -8.43
CA GLU A 63 -7.27 12.37 -7.53
C GLU A 63 -6.46 12.57 -6.25
N ASN A 64 -5.26 13.15 -6.35
CA ASN A 64 -4.40 13.45 -5.22
C ASN A 64 -4.80 14.74 -4.49
N LEU A 65 -5.75 14.58 -3.58
CA LEU A 65 -6.19 15.65 -2.68
C LEU A 65 -5.34 15.77 -1.40
N GLY A 66 -4.24 15.02 -1.29
CA GLY A 66 -3.46 14.85 -0.06
C GLY A 66 -4.20 14.01 1.00
N HIS A 67 -4.97 13.02 0.55
CA HIS A 67 -5.82 12.20 1.42
C HIS A 67 -5.09 10.96 1.92
N GLN A 68 -5.70 10.29 2.90
CA GLN A 68 -5.22 9.01 3.40
C GLN A 68 -6.01 7.85 2.81
N VAL A 69 -5.30 6.76 2.55
CA VAL A 69 -5.85 5.45 2.19
C VAL A 69 -5.48 4.48 3.30
N LYS A 70 -6.49 3.85 3.91
CA LYS A 70 -6.27 2.75 4.86
C LYS A 70 -6.19 1.46 4.06
N ILE A 71 -5.24 0.60 4.36
CA ILE A 71 -5.02 -0.66 3.67
C ILE A 71 -4.91 -1.74 4.73
N ASP A 72 -5.69 -2.80 4.57
CA ASP A 72 -5.81 -3.91 5.50
C ASP A 72 -5.53 -5.19 4.74
N LEU A 73 -4.49 -5.94 5.14
CA LEU A 73 -3.96 -7.06 4.37
C LEU A 73 -3.69 -8.26 5.28
N LYS A 74 -3.87 -9.44 4.72
CA LYS A 74 -3.48 -10.71 5.33
C LYS A 74 -2.55 -11.47 4.40
N TRP A 75 -1.56 -12.15 4.97
CA TRP A 75 -0.69 -13.02 4.19
C TRP A 75 -1.49 -14.18 3.57
N ASN A 76 -1.31 -14.38 2.28
CA ASN A 76 -1.82 -15.52 1.54
C ASN A 76 -0.67 -16.48 1.24
N GLU A 77 -0.62 -17.60 1.96
CA GLU A 77 0.42 -18.63 1.79
C GLU A 77 0.42 -19.27 0.40
N GLN A 78 -0.74 -19.40 -0.26
CA GLN A 78 -0.81 -20.06 -1.56
C GLN A 78 -0.20 -19.18 -2.67
N GLU A 79 -0.43 -17.87 -2.57
CA GLU A 79 0.02 -16.90 -3.57
C GLU A 79 1.33 -16.21 -3.19
N GLN A 80 1.84 -16.46 -1.97
CA GLN A 80 3.05 -15.86 -1.42
C GLN A 80 3.03 -14.32 -1.49
N GLN A 81 1.88 -13.74 -1.12
CA GLN A 81 1.66 -12.29 -1.15
C GLN A 81 0.66 -11.86 -0.07
N PHE A 82 0.65 -10.57 0.26
CA PHE A 82 -0.38 -9.97 1.10
C PHE A 82 -1.58 -9.56 0.25
N ASN A 83 -2.78 -9.97 0.66
CA ASN A 83 -4.04 -9.63 0.01
C ASN A 83 -4.99 -8.96 0.98
N GLY A 84 -5.81 -8.06 0.46
CA GLY A 84 -6.90 -7.49 1.24
C GLY A 84 -7.54 -6.34 0.50
N GLN A 85 -7.77 -5.24 1.21
CA GLN A 85 -8.49 -4.10 0.66
C GLN A 85 -7.86 -2.76 1.01
N TRP A 86 -8.03 -1.80 0.11
CA TRP A 86 -7.86 -0.39 0.41
C TRP A 86 -9.22 0.24 0.75
N ILE A 87 -9.22 1.27 1.59
CA ILE A 87 -10.41 2.02 2.01
C ILE A 87 -10.04 3.51 2.04
N ILE A 88 -10.83 4.33 1.36
CA ILE A 88 -10.75 5.79 1.37
C ILE A 88 -12.03 6.34 2.00
N ARG A 89 -11.88 7.29 2.92
CA ARG A 89 -12.99 8.07 3.49
C ARG A 89 -12.57 9.52 3.56
N THR A 90 -13.15 10.34 2.70
CA THR A 90 -13.03 11.79 2.70
C THR A 90 -14.42 12.42 2.76
N THR A 91 -14.52 13.73 2.94
CA THR A 91 -15.81 14.44 2.94
C THR A 91 -16.59 14.26 1.62
N ASN A 92 -15.89 14.15 0.49
CA ASN A 92 -16.51 14.20 -0.84
C ASN A 92 -16.43 12.86 -1.61
N TYR A 93 -15.72 11.87 -1.05
CA TYR A 93 -15.50 10.59 -1.70
C TYR A 93 -15.24 9.50 -0.68
N SER A 94 -15.86 8.34 -0.91
CA SER A 94 -15.56 7.09 -0.23
C SER A 94 -15.42 5.97 -1.25
N GLY A 95 -14.48 5.06 -1.02
CA GLY A 95 -14.27 3.90 -1.86
C GLY A 95 -13.55 2.80 -1.10
N GLN A 96 -13.69 1.58 -1.57
CA GLN A 96 -12.89 0.45 -1.12
C GLN A 96 -12.85 -0.60 -2.22
N ASP A 97 -11.74 -1.30 -2.35
CA ASP A 97 -11.61 -2.45 -3.25
C ASP A 97 -10.31 -3.22 -2.95
N LYS A 98 -10.02 -4.23 -3.76
CA LYS A 98 -8.89 -5.15 -3.60
C LYS A 98 -7.53 -4.46 -3.66
N PHE A 99 -6.62 -4.94 -2.82
CA PHE A 99 -5.22 -4.55 -2.77
C PHE A 99 -4.31 -5.78 -2.66
N GLU A 100 -3.19 -5.75 -3.38
CA GLU A 100 -2.18 -6.81 -3.39
C GLU A 100 -0.79 -6.22 -3.14
N LEU A 101 -0.06 -6.79 -2.18
CA LEU A 101 1.31 -6.45 -1.85
C LEU A 101 2.20 -7.69 -1.98
N LYS A 102 2.98 -7.70 -3.06
CA LYS A 102 4.04 -8.68 -3.29
C LYS A 102 5.36 -8.15 -2.76
N LEU A 103 6.03 -8.94 -1.93
CA LEU A 103 7.37 -8.62 -1.45
C LEU A 103 8.39 -9.01 -2.52
N LYS A 104 9.34 -8.11 -2.78
CA LYS A 104 10.55 -8.41 -3.55
C LYS A 104 11.70 -8.48 -2.56
N GLN A 105 12.31 -9.65 -2.40
CA GLN A 105 13.61 -9.74 -1.73
C GLN A 105 14.68 -9.30 -2.72
N ASP A 106 15.36 -8.20 -2.41
CA ASP A 106 16.67 -7.97 -3.00
C ASP A 106 17.62 -8.98 -2.34
N ARG A 107 18.08 -9.97 -3.11
CA ARG A 107 19.15 -10.85 -2.65
C ARG A 107 20.39 -9.97 -2.47
N GLU A 108 20.98 -9.95 -1.28
CA GLU A 108 22.37 -9.50 -1.16
C GLU A 108 23.22 -10.32 -2.14
N PRO A 109 24.14 -9.70 -2.89
CA PRO A 109 25.09 -10.46 -3.68
C PRO A 109 25.88 -11.35 -2.71
N THR A 110 25.79 -12.65 -2.89
CA THR A 110 26.67 -13.60 -2.22
C THR A 110 28.11 -13.23 -2.59
N LEU A 111 28.89 -12.76 -1.59
CA LEU A 111 30.33 -12.56 -1.72
C LEU A 111 31.04 -13.88 -2.03
#